data_AF-A0A7X3I9E8-F1
#
_entry.id   AF-A0A7X3I9E8-F1
#
_cell.length_a   1.000
_cell.length_b   1.000
_cell.length_c   1.000
_cell.angle_alpha   90.00
_cell.angle_beta   90.00
_cell.angle_gamma   90.00
#
_symmetry.space_group_name_H-M   'P 1'
#
loop_
_entity.id
_entity.type
_entity.pdbx_description
1 polymer ?
#
loop_
_entity_poly.entity_id
_entity_poly.type
_entity_poly.pdbx_seq_one_letter_code
_entity_poly.pdbx_strand_id
1 'polypeptide(L)'
;MRQLIGLGLVLGCCVLPAGSQTADRSSHDSPTRESGWVGTLAGTWHWRLPDTPNGLHPSQSWHATGSTPDGDIYVAGMDHRTNAALYRIDTRSGSLRYVGDARAASEAAHNWRPGETAQKFHTRPLWHRGKVYVATMDRSDLDPGYRERRGFHWYAYDPAGDRFTDLSAAEPGGSAVPHGNLVSLASDPVRNVIYGAGVPTGTIVRYDVATGRTQDLGRPASYRQPYVYTGRVMWVDARGRLYFTASNWDEPAVHDHVHTYDPETGFGEETEWRLKDGMALETGQCREGGRWCVFGDDRGHIYRFDQAAHAWTYLGQVETGRKAGWDGVEFWLFALAPDGKSVYVATSTSPRPSEDTALYQFDLATGRTQRLCALSELDPALAHSHIHTGYDAWDAQGRFYFTSFGYPDESAVLVSRVDPVQLKADLARRAELRDAGK
;
A
#
# COMPACT_ATOMS: atom_id res chain seq x y z
N MET A 1 -41.85 -27.20 -54.89
CA MET A 1 -42.14 -27.59 -56.29
C MET A 1 -42.75 -26.37 -56.96
N ARG A 2 -42.19 -25.92 -58.11
CA ARG A 2 -42.39 -24.62 -58.82
C ARG A 2 -41.63 -23.47 -58.13
N GLN A 3 -40.76 -22.69 -58.76
CA GLN A 3 -40.50 -22.37 -60.17
C GLN A 3 -38.99 -22.12 -60.44
N LEU A 4 -38.61 -22.34 -61.69
CA LEU A 4 -37.28 -22.17 -62.30
C LEU A 4 -37.15 -20.77 -62.96
N ILE A 5 -35.91 -20.48 -63.42
CA ILE A 5 -35.45 -19.49 -64.42
C ILE A 5 -34.90 -18.18 -63.79
N GLY A 6 -33.68 -17.70 -64.07
CA GLY A 6 -32.75 -18.08 -65.13
C GLY A 6 -31.37 -17.40 -65.02
N LEU A 7 -30.46 -17.94 -65.84
CA LEU A 7 -29.06 -17.59 -66.07
C LEU A 7 -28.87 -16.17 -66.64
N GLY A 8 -27.72 -15.54 -66.34
CA GLY A 8 -27.20 -14.41 -67.11
C GLY A 8 -25.83 -13.95 -66.62
N LEU A 9 -24.77 -14.45 -67.28
CA LEU A 9 -23.37 -14.07 -67.09
C LEU A 9 -22.94 -13.17 -68.28
N VAL A 10 -22.38 -11.99 -68.03
CA VAL A 10 -21.60 -11.21 -69.01
C VAL A 10 -20.40 -10.54 -68.32
N LEU A 11 -19.21 -10.80 -68.88
CA LEU A 11 -17.92 -10.16 -68.58
C LEU A 11 -17.87 -8.71 -69.11
N GLY A 12 -17.10 -7.83 -68.43
CA GLY A 12 -16.69 -6.55 -69.02
C GLY A 12 -15.83 -5.66 -68.13
N CYS A 13 -14.51 -5.79 -68.28
CA CYS A 13 -13.39 -4.83 -68.16
C CYS A 13 -13.34 -3.70 -67.08
N CYS A 14 -12.27 -3.78 -66.29
CA CYS A 14 -11.35 -2.74 -65.81
C CYS A 14 -11.74 -1.25 -65.84
N VAL A 15 -11.88 -0.66 -64.65
CA VAL A 15 -11.26 0.64 -64.28
C VAL A 15 -10.88 0.58 -62.79
N LEU A 16 -9.59 0.74 -62.48
CA LEU A 16 -9.07 0.96 -61.13
C LEU A 16 -9.35 2.41 -60.71
N PRO A 17 -9.71 2.66 -59.43
CA PRO A 17 -9.30 3.87 -58.75
C PRO A 17 -8.29 3.53 -57.65
N ALA A 18 -7.15 4.19 -57.75
CA ALA A 18 -6.15 4.27 -56.71
C ALA A 18 -6.67 5.09 -55.53
N GLY A 19 -6.30 4.65 -54.32
CA GLY A 19 -5.99 5.54 -53.20
C GLY A 19 -7.16 6.01 -52.35
N SER A 20 -7.38 5.32 -51.23
CA SER A 20 -7.64 6.01 -49.96
C SER A 20 -7.27 5.11 -48.78
N GLN A 21 -6.12 5.46 -48.20
CA GLN A 21 -5.81 5.45 -46.78
C GLN A 21 -6.33 4.25 -45.97
N THR A 22 -5.40 3.32 -45.78
CA THR A 22 -5.26 2.54 -44.54
C THR A 22 -5.63 3.42 -43.35
N ALA A 23 -6.77 3.11 -42.73
CA ALA A 23 -7.15 3.69 -41.44
C ALA A 23 -6.05 3.31 -40.45
N ASP A 24 -5.29 4.34 -40.12
CA ASP A 24 -4.18 4.34 -39.20
C ASP A 24 -4.63 3.72 -37.87
N ARG A 25 -3.82 2.80 -37.37
CA ARG A 25 -3.93 2.33 -35.99
C ARG A 25 -3.61 3.56 -35.14
N SER A 26 -4.64 4.25 -34.67
CA SER A 26 -4.47 5.29 -33.67
C SER A 26 -3.69 4.69 -32.50
N SER A 27 -2.50 5.25 -32.31
CA SER A 27 -1.60 5.02 -31.20
C SER A 27 -2.40 4.94 -29.90
N HIS A 28 -2.42 3.75 -29.30
CA HIS A 28 -2.51 3.68 -27.85
C HIS A 28 -1.27 4.39 -27.33
N ASP A 29 -1.46 5.61 -26.81
CA ASP A 29 -0.43 6.32 -26.07
C ASP A 29 0.21 5.33 -25.10
N SER A 30 1.54 5.20 -25.19
CA SER A 30 2.30 4.37 -24.28
C SER A 30 1.96 4.79 -22.84
N PRO A 31 1.76 3.84 -21.91
CA PRO A 31 1.51 4.21 -20.51
C PRO A 31 2.60 5.17 -20.06
N THR A 32 2.23 6.26 -19.39
CA THR A 32 3.14 7.28 -18.87
C THR A 32 4.27 6.59 -18.10
N ARG A 33 5.44 6.52 -18.73
CA ARG A 33 6.65 5.93 -18.17
C ARG A 33 7.54 7.06 -17.70
N GLU A 34 7.80 7.08 -16.41
CA GLU A 34 8.71 8.05 -15.80
C GLU A 34 10.07 7.38 -15.59
N SER A 35 11.12 8.06 -16.05
CA SER A 35 12.48 7.73 -15.67
C SER A 35 12.76 8.38 -14.33
N GLY A 36 13.26 7.62 -13.37
CA GLY A 36 13.67 8.21 -12.11
C GLY A 36 15.01 8.94 -12.22
N TRP A 37 15.41 9.59 -11.14
CA TRP A 37 16.69 10.30 -11.02
C TRP A 37 17.49 9.82 -9.81
N VAL A 38 18.81 9.97 -9.90
CA VAL A 38 19.74 9.72 -8.78
C VAL A 38 19.57 10.82 -7.74
N GLY A 39 19.54 10.46 -6.45
CA GLY A 39 19.53 11.46 -5.39
C GLY A 39 20.91 12.01 -5.02
N THR A 40 20.96 12.85 -3.99
CA THR A 40 22.19 13.56 -3.57
C THR A 40 23.15 12.68 -2.78
N LEU A 41 22.63 11.69 -2.04
CA LEU A 41 23.43 10.71 -1.31
C LEU A 41 23.57 9.41 -2.12
N ALA A 42 24.72 8.76 -2.04
CA ALA A 42 24.90 7.49 -2.76
C ALA A 42 23.87 6.45 -2.29
N GLY A 43 23.42 5.60 -3.21
CA GLY A 43 22.39 4.60 -2.92
C GLY A 43 20.95 5.11 -2.95
N THR A 44 20.70 6.39 -3.20
CA THR A 44 19.33 6.94 -3.32
C THR A 44 18.91 7.13 -4.76
N TRP A 45 17.61 6.92 -5.03
CA TRP A 45 17.01 7.14 -6.35
C TRP A 45 15.53 7.46 -6.18
N HIS A 46 15.00 8.31 -7.05
CA HIS A 46 13.68 8.88 -6.87
C HIS A 46 12.86 8.87 -8.16
N TRP A 47 11.54 8.86 -8.01
CA TRP A 47 10.57 9.00 -9.09
C TRP A 47 9.46 9.94 -8.66
N ARG A 48 8.74 10.49 -9.63
CA ARG A 48 7.48 11.19 -9.42
C ARG A 48 6.37 10.29 -9.95
N LEU A 49 5.27 10.15 -9.20
CA LEU A 49 4.09 9.49 -9.76
C LEU A 49 3.51 10.38 -10.88
N PRO A 50 3.39 9.89 -12.12
CA PRO A 50 2.82 10.67 -13.21
C PRO A 50 1.30 10.76 -13.05
N ASP A 51 0.72 11.72 -13.75
CA ASP A 51 -0.73 11.77 -13.92
C ASP A 51 -1.23 10.53 -14.67
N THR A 52 -2.47 10.16 -14.38
CA THR A 52 -3.15 9.08 -15.09
C THR A 52 -3.84 9.57 -16.36
N PRO A 53 -4.13 8.68 -17.34
CA PRO A 53 -4.86 9.05 -18.54
C PRO A 53 -6.25 9.65 -18.30
N ASN A 54 -6.89 9.35 -17.16
CA ASN A 54 -8.21 9.90 -16.82
C ASN A 54 -8.15 11.16 -15.92
N GLY A 55 -6.96 11.76 -15.79
CA GLY A 55 -6.77 13.06 -15.16
C GLY A 55 -6.57 13.05 -13.65
N LEU A 56 -6.44 11.87 -13.01
CA LEU A 56 -5.97 11.82 -11.62
C LEU A 56 -4.54 12.36 -11.53
N HIS A 57 -4.36 13.39 -10.69
CA HIS A 57 -3.07 13.89 -10.22
C HIS A 57 -2.76 13.29 -8.83
N PRO A 58 -1.84 12.33 -8.71
CA PRO A 58 -1.57 11.70 -7.42
C PRO A 58 -0.81 12.65 -6.48
N SER A 59 -1.50 13.18 -5.48
CA SER A 59 -0.93 14.08 -4.48
C SER A 59 -0.69 13.42 -3.12
N GLN A 60 -1.21 12.21 -2.90
CA GLN A 60 -1.06 11.48 -1.64
C GLN A 60 -0.80 9.99 -1.88
N SER A 61 -0.12 9.33 -0.93
CA SER A 61 0.12 7.89 -0.95
C SER A 61 0.27 7.34 0.46
N TRP A 62 -0.83 6.83 1.03
CA TRP A 62 -0.89 6.45 2.45
C TRP A 62 -0.71 4.93 2.66
N HIS A 63 0.45 4.53 3.18
CA HIS A 63 0.84 3.12 3.46
C HIS A 63 0.79 2.20 2.22
N ALA A 64 0.77 2.79 1.03
CA ALA A 64 0.40 2.10 -0.20
C ALA A 64 1.61 1.75 -1.07
N THR A 65 2.70 1.29 -0.47
CA THR A 65 3.90 0.82 -1.16
C THR A 65 4.14 -0.64 -0.77
N GLY A 66 4.23 -1.53 -1.76
CA GLY A 66 4.42 -2.97 -1.54
C GLY A 66 5.37 -3.59 -2.55
N SER A 67 5.79 -4.82 -2.30
CA SER A 67 6.69 -5.57 -3.18
C SER A 67 6.16 -6.96 -3.49
N THR A 68 6.67 -7.54 -4.58
CA THR A 68 6.45 -8.94 -4.93
C THR A 68 7.67 -9.79 -4.52
N PRO A 69 7.54 -11.12 -4.44
CA PRO A 69 8.67 -12.01 -4.12
C PRO A 69 9.88 -11.84 -5.04
N ASP A 70 9.66 -11.46 -6.30
CA ASP A 70 10.72 -11.23 -7.30
C ASP A 70 11.33 -9.82 -7.22
N GLY A 71 10.82 -8.98 -6.31
CA GLY A 71 11.36 -7.66 -6.02
C GLY A 71 10.82 -6.53 -6.90
N ASP A 72 9.77 -6.74 -7.68
CA ASP A 72 9.04 -5.61 -8.29
C ASP A 72 8.30 -4.81 -7.22
N ILE A 73 8.26 -3.49 -7.41
CA ILE A 73 7.64 -2.55 -6.46
C ILE A 73 6.35 -2.00 -7.05
N TYR A 74 5.33 -1.93 -6.20
CA TYR A 74 4.02 -1.39 -6.52
C TYR A 74 3.69 -0.26 -5.57
N VAL A 75 3.16 0.83 -6.12
CA VAL A 75 2.84 2.04 -5.36
C VAL A 75 1.45 2.50 -5.74
N ALA A 76 0.59 2.79 -4.77
CA ALA A 76 -0.66 3.47 -5.05
C ALA A 76 -0.54 4.98 -4.86
N GLY A 77 -1.15 5.74 -5.77
CA GLY A 77 -1.24 7.19 -5.73
C GLY A 77 -2.70 7.64 -5.83
N MET A 78 -3.08 8.70 -5.12
CA MET A 78 -4.45 9.17 -5.02
C MET A 78 -4.54 10.69 -4.81
N ASP A 79 -5.72 11.26 -4.96
CA ASP A 79 -6.02 12.69 -4.70
C ASP A 79 -6.88 12.91 -3.46
N HIS A 80 -7.24 11.84 -2.74
CA HIS A 80 -8.14 11.86 -1.57
C HIS A 80 -9.54 12.42 -1.91
N ARG A 81 -9.95 12.44 -3.18
CA ARG A 81 -11.19 13.10 -3.62
C ARG A 81 -11.97 12.30 -4.65
N THR A 82 -11.30 11.79 -5.68
CA THR A 82 -11.98 11.25 -6.86
C THR A 82 -11.57 9.82 -7.19
N ASN A 83 -10.28 9.52 -7.19
CA ASN A 83 -9.78 8.26 -7.74
C ASN A 83 -8.44 7.84 -7.10
N ALA A 84 -8.09 6.57 -7.29
CA ALA A 84 -6.83 6.00 -6.86
C ALA A 84 -6.26 5.09 -7.96
N ALA A 85 -4.95 5.21 -8.17
CA ALA A 85 -4.21 4.49 -9.19
C ALA A 85 -3.11 3.63 -8.60
N LEU A 86 -2.76 2.58 -9.31
CA LEU A 86 -1.63 1.71 -9.03
C LEU A 86 -0.54 1.96 -10.07
N TYR A 87 0.70 1.97 -9.60
CA TYR A 87 1.92 2.11 -10.39
C TYR A 87 2.84 0.94 -10.11
N ARG A 88 3.71 0.62 -11.07
CA ARG A 88 4.76 -0.40 -10.96
C ARG A 88 6.10 0.22 -11.29
N ILE A 89 7.12 -0.09 -10.48
CA ILE A 89 8.52 0.16 -10.81
C ILE A 89 9.11 -1.19 -11.25
N ASP A 90 9.56 -1.27 -12.50
CA ASP A 90 10.44 -2.35 -12.93
C ASP A 90 11.83 -2.05 -12.40
N THR A 91 12.29 -2.85 -11.44
CA THR A 91 13.53 -2.60 -10.71
C THR A 91 14.79 -2.88 -11.53
N ARG A 92 14.66 -3.58 -12.67
CA ARG A 92 15.76 -3.84 -13.61
C ARG A 92 16.01 -2.65 -14.52
N SER A 93 14.95 -2.05 -15.06
CA SER A 93 15.07 -0.86 -15.91
C SER A 93 15.09 0.44 -15.12
N GLY A 94 14.60 0.44 -13.87
CA GLY A 94 14.39 1.65 -13.08
C GLY A 94 13.26 2.53 -13.61
N SER A 95 12.35 1.99 -14.43
CA SER A 95 11.22 2.75 -14.98
C SER A 95 9.98 2.59 -14.11
N LEU A 96 9.35 3.72 -13.76
CA LEU A 96 8.04 3.75 -13.14
C LEU A 96 6.96 3.86 -14.21
N ARG A 97 5.86 3.13 -14.07
CA ARG A 97 4.71 3.24 -14.98
C ARG A 97 3.37 3.10 -14.27
N TYR A 98 2.35 3.77 -14.81
CA TYR A 98 0.96 3.49 -14.51
C TYR A 98 0.58 2.06 -14.93
N VAL A 99 -0.21 1.36 -14.09
CA VAL A 99 -0.75 0.02 -14.41
C VAL A 99 -2.28 -0.04 -14.46
N GLY A 100 -2.97 0.91 -13.83
CA GLY A 100 -4.43 0.96 -13.78
C GLY A 100 -4.94 1.82 -12.63
N ASP A 101 -6.21 2.18 -12.66
CA ASP A 101 -6.90 2.89 -11.59
C ASP A 101 -8.31 2.36 -11.34
N ALA A 102 -8.86 2.69 -10.17
CA ALA A 102 -10.14 2.16 -9.70
C ALA A 102 -11.29 2.48 -10.67
N ARG A 103 -11.37 3.74 -11.11
CA ARG A 103 -12.41 4.20 -12.02
C ARG A 103 -12.33 3.48 -13.36
N ALA A 104 -11.18 3.47 -14.02
CA ALA A 104 -11.03 2.84 -15.33
C ALA A 104 -11.33 1.34 -15.28
N ALA A 105 -10.87 0.64 -14.23
CA ALA A 105 -11.14 -0.79 -14.05
C ALA A 105 -12.63 -1.08 -13.80
N SER A 106 -13.31 -0.23 -13.02
CA SER A 106 -14.74 -0.37 -12.73
C SER A 106 -15.61 -0.01 -13.94
N GLU A 107 -15.25 1.02 -14.70
CA GLU A 107 -15.94 1.39 -15.94
C GLU A 107 -15.81 0.26 -16.98
N ALA A 108 -14.63 -0.33 -17.12
CA ALA A 108 -14.40 -1.48 -17.99
C ALA A 108 -15.21 -2.72 -17.57
N ALA A 109 -15.52 -2.85 -16.27
CA ALA A 109 -16.36 -3.90 -15.73
C ALA A 109 -17.86 -3.52 -15.68
N HIS A 110 -18.25 -2.36 -16.19
CA HIS A 110 -19.61 -1.80 -16.09
C HIS A 110 -20.15 -1.69 -14.66
N ASN A 111 -19.25 -1.41 -13.71
CA ASN A 111 -19.55 -1.39 -12.27
C ASN A 111 -19.33 -0.01 -11.61
N TRP A 112 -18.95 1.01 -12.38
CA TRP A 112 -18.83 2.39 -11.89
C TRP A 112 -20.17 3.13 -11.98
N ARG A 113 -20.65 3.68 -10.87
CA ARG A 113 -21.91 4.44 -10.82
C ARG A 113 -21.70 5.94 -10.97
N PRO A 114 -22.71 6.69 -11.46
CA PRO A 114 -22.66 8.14 -11.48
C PRO A 114 -22.37 8.72 -10.08
N GLY A 115 -21.36 9.59 -9.99
CA GLY A 115 -20.96 10.24 -8.73
C GLY A 115 -20.16 9.36 -7.76
N GLU A 116 -19.87 8.12 -8.13
CA GLU A 116 -18.97 7.26 -7.34
C GLU A 116 -17.55 7.79 -7.35
N THR A 117 -16.83 7.58 -6.25
CA THR A 117 -15.41 7.90 -6.13
C THR A 117 -14.66 6.71 -5.53
N ALA A 118 -13.35 6.76 -5.65
CA ALA A 118 -12.44 5.82 -5.02
C ALA A 118 -11.28 6.62 -4.43
N GLN A 119 -11.54 7.38 -3.37
CA GLN A 119 -10.61 8.40 -2.86
C GLN A 119 -9.20 7.88 -2.56
N LYS A 120 -9.05 6.61 -2.18
CA LYS A 120 -7.76 5.97 -1.89
C LYS A 120 -7.73 4.50 -2.26
N PHE A 121 -6.53 4.03 -2.55
CA PHE A 121 -6.10 2.70 -2.19
C PHE A 121 -5.29 2.82 -0.90
N HIS A 122 -5.95 2.72 0.25
CA HIS A 122 -5.32 2.87 1.56
C HIS A 122 -4.78 1.55 2.12
N THR A 123 -4.73 0.53 1.28
CA THR A 123 -4.12 -0.77 1.57
C THR A 123 -2.75 -0.84 0.95
N ARG A 124 -1.79 -1.46 1.65
CA ARG A 124 -0.54 -1.88 1.00
C ARG A 124 -0.86 -2.76 -0.21
N PRO A 125 -0.32 -2.49 -1.42
CA PRO A 125 -0.39 -3.41 -2.55
C PRO A 125 0.12 -4.80 -2.12
N LEU A 126 -0.80 -5.74 -2.04
CA LEU A 126 -0.56 -7.05 -1.43
C LEU A 126 -0.34 -8.09 -2.53
N TRP A 127 0.84 -8.70 -2.54
CA TRP A 127 1.07 -9.86 -3.38
C TRP A 127 0.31 -11.10 -2.85
N HIS A 128 -0.44 -11.74 -3.73
CA HIS A 128 -1.06 -13.03 -3.47
C HIS A 128 -1.07 -13.87 -4.76
N ARG A 129 -0.34 -14.99 -4.73
CA ARG A 129 -0.34 -16.06 -5.76
C ARG A 129 -0.32 -15.57 -7.21
N GLY A 130 0.59 -14.65 -7.54
CA GLY A 130 0.79 -14.19 -8.92
C GLY A 130 0.18 -12.83 -9.24
N LYS A 131 -0.62 -12.25 -8.32
CA LYS A 131 -1.29 -10.96 -8.53
C LYS A 131 -1.05 -10.01 -7.38
N VAL A 132 -1.22 -8.72 -7.65
CA VAL A 132 -1.16 -7.65 -6.65
C VAL A 132 -2.57 -7.14 -6.39
N TYR A 133 -2.99 -7.18 -5.13
CA TYR A 133 -4.32 -6.80 -4.70
C TYR A 133 -4.30 -5.46 -3.96
N VAL A 134 -5.31 -4.64 -4.22
CA VAL A 134 -5.61 -3.41 -3.48
C VAL A 134 -7.11 -3.31 -3.25
N ALA A 135 -7.52 -2.53 -2.27
CA ALA A 135 -8.93 -2.23 -2.02
C ALA A 135 -9.15 -0.73 -1.83
N THR A 136 -10.37 -0.28 -2.15
CA THR A 136 -10.70 1.14 -2.02
C THR A 136 -11.03 1.55 -0.60
N MET A 137 -10.76 2.82 -0.34
CA MET A 137 -11.34 3.57 0.75
C MET A 137 -11.89 4.89 0.20
N ASP A 138 -13.19 5.11 0.37
CA ASP A 138 -13.91 6.28 -0.15
C ASP A 138 -14.34 7.28 0.93
N ARG A 139 -14.06 6.96 2.21
CA ARG A 139 -14.20 7.86 3.37
C ARG A 139 -13.20 7.49 4.46
N SER A 140 -12.42 8.47 4.94
CA SER A 140 -11.45 8.30 6.03
C SER A 140 -12.02 8.48 7.43
N ASP A 141 -13.10 9.23 7.55
CA ASP A 141 -13.61 9.64 8.85
C ASP A 141 -14.31 8.48 9.57
N LEU A 142 -14.07 8.38 10.88
CA LEU A 142 -14.64 7.36 11.76
C LEU A 142 -16.04 7.76 12.25
N ASP A 143 -16.97 7.88 11.31
CA ASP A 143 -18.30 8.47 11.55
C ASP A 143 -19.39 7.78 10.69
N PRO A 144 -20.70 8.08 10.83
CA PRO A 144 -21.77 7.39 10.09
C PRO A 144 -21.85 7.71 8.59
N GLY A 145 -21.16 8.72 8.09
CA GLY A 145 -21.29 9.16 6.70
C GLY A 145 -20.66 8.18 5.69
N TYR A 146 -19.98 7.12 6.13
CA TYR A 146 -19.58 6.02 5.24
C TYR A 146 -20.78 5.34 4.58
N ARG A 147 -21.98 5.44 5.17
CA ARG A 147 -23.23 4.90 4.64
C ARG A 147 -23.74 5.64 3.40
N GLU A 148 -23.21 6.82 3.13
CA GLU A 148 -23.52 7.60 1.93
C GLU A 148 -22.75 7.09 0.70
N ARG A 149 -21.76 6.22 0.92
CA ARG A 149 -20.92 5.63 -0.12
C ARG A 149 -21.26 4.15 -0.31
N ARG A 150 -21.00 3.62 -1.51
CA ARG A 150 -20.95 2.17 -1.70
C ARG A 150 -19.82 1.59 -0.87
N GLY A 151 -19.94 0.31 -0.55
CA GLY A 151 -18.83 -0.42 0.05
C GLY A 151 -17.63 -0.47 -0.89
N PHE A 152 -16.48 -0.79 -0.32
CA PHE A 152 -15.23 -0.88 -1.04
C PHE A 152 -15.28 -1.92 -2.18
N HIS A 153 -14.32 -1.75 -3.08
CA HIS A 153 -14.08 -2.64 -4.21
C HIS A 153 -12.72 -3.31 -4.05
N TRP A 154 -12.66 -4.58 -4.42
CA TRP A 154 -11.43 -5.34 -4.60
C TRP A 154 -10.90 -5.11 -6.01
N TYR A 155 -9.61 -4.82 -6.13
CA TYR A 155 -8.94 -4.80 -7.42
C TYR A 155 -7.73 -5.73 -7.40
N ALA A 156 -7.43 -6.31 -8.55
CA ALA A 156 -6.17 -7.02 -8.77
C ALA A 156 -5.49 -6.58 -10.04
N TYR A 157 -4.18 -6.41 -9.95
CA TYR A 157 -3.27 -6.35 -11.07
C TYR A 157 -2.67 -7.74 -11.32
N ASP A 158 -2.79 -8.20 -12.56
CA ASP A 158 -2.15 -9.41 -13.07
C ASP A 158 -0.92 -8.99 -13.90
N PRO A 159 0.31 -9.17 -13.40
CA PRO A 159 1.52 -8.80 -14.13
C PRO A 159 1.77 -9.67 -15.36
N ALA A 160 1.27 -10.91 -15.39
CA ALA A 160 1.45 -11.81 -16.54
C ALA A 160 0.58 -11.40 -17.73
N GLY A 161 -0.64 -10.91 -17.45
CA GLY A 161 -1.57 -10.38 -18.45
C GLY A 161 -1.53 -8.87 -18.64
N ASP A 162 -0.70 -8.15 -17.88
CA ASP A 162 -0.67 -6.68 -17.77
C ASP A 162 -2.07 -6.06 -17.62
N ARG A 163 -2.88 -6.60 -16.71
CA ARG A 163 -4.29 -6.23 -16.58
C ARG A 163 -4.68 -5.88 -15.14
N PHE A 164 -5.27 -4.69 -14.98
CA PHE A 164 -5.92 -4.27 -13.73
C PHE A 164 -7.43 -4.50 -13.82
N THR A 165 -8.05 -5.10 -12.81
CA THR A 165 -9.46 -5.55 -12.88
C THR A 165 -10.20 -5.27 -11.58
N ASP A 166 -11.42 -4.75 -11.69
CA ASP A 166 -12.39 -4.70 -10.59
C ASP A 166 -12.98 -6.10 -10.36
N LEU A 167 -12.64 -6.69 -9.22
CA LEU A 167 -13.10 -8.01 -8.84
C LEU A 167 -14.48 -7.97 -8.18
N SER A 168 -14.89 -6.82 -7.65
CA SER A 168 -16.17 -6.64 -6.98
C SER A 168 -17.35 -6.53 -7.95
N ALA A 169 -17.11 -6.35 -9.25
CA ALA A 169 -18.15 -6.35 -10.27
C ALA A 169 -18.99 -7.64 -10.29
N ALA A 170 -18.44 -8.77 -9.86
CA ALA A 170 -19.16 -10.04 -9.75
C ALA A 170 -19.93 -10.21 -8.43
N GLU A 171 -19.75 -9.30 -7.47
CA GLU A 171 -20.41 -9.34 -6.16
C GLU A 171 -21.86 -8.85 -6.22
N PRO A 172 -22.74 -9.30 -5.30
CA PRO A 172 -24.07 -8.75 -5.19
C PRO A 172 -24.03 -7.24 -4.97
N GLY A 173 -24.66 -6.48 -5.86
CA GLY A 173 -24.65 -5.01 -5.80
C GLY A 173 -23.38 -4.35 -6.36
N GLY A 174 -22.39 -5.13 -6.79
CA GLY A 174 -21.16 -4.67 -7.42
C GLY A 174 -20.08 -4.20 -6.45
N SER A 175 -20.27 -4.30 -5.13
CA SER A 175 -19.26 -3.95 -4.13
C SER A 175 -19.02 -5.14 -3.21
N ALA A 176 -17.85 -5.22 -2.57
CA ALA A 176 -17.50 -6.34 -1.70
C ALA A 176 -18.43 -6.46 -0.48
N VAL A 177 -18.92 -5.32 0.01
CA VAL A 177 -19.92 -5.19 1.08
C VAL A 177 -20.89 -4.04 0.71
N PRO A 178 -22.05 -3.88 1.38
CA PRO A 178 -22.96 -2.77 1.10
C PRO A 178 -22.34 -1.39 1.39
N HIS A 179 -21.60 -1.27 2.50
CA HIS A 179 -20.95 -0.03 2.96
C HIS A 179 -19.67 -0.36 3.72
N GLY A 180 -18.72 0.58 3.72
CA GLY A 180 -17.46 0.48 4.46
C GLY A 180 -16.25 0.45 3.54
N ASN A 181 -15.07 0.59 4.15
CA ASN A 181 -13.79 0.75 3.46
C ASN A 181 -12.78 -0.28 3.99
N LEU A 182 -11.67 -0.51 3.29
CA LEU A 182 -10.54 -1.29 3.83
C LEU A 182 -9.28 -0.44 4.00
N VAL A 183 -8.51 -0.75 5.05
CA VAL A 183 -7.25 -0.05 5.38
C VAL A 183 -6.05 -0.96 5.59
N SER A 184 -6.27 -2.27 5.71
CA SER A 184 -5.18 -3.24 5.78
C SER A 184 -5.61 -4.56 5.16
N LEU A 185 -4.64 -5.29 4.61
CA LEU A 185 -4.83 -6.58 3.98
C LEU A 185 -3.78 -7.57 4.49
N ALA A 186 -4.18 -8.83 4.65
CA ALA A 186 -3.26 -9.95 4.92
C ALA A 186 -3.54 -11.14 3.99
N SER A 187 -2.48 -11.80 3.56
CA SER A 187 -2.54 -12.94 2.64
C SER A 187 -2.46 -14.26 3.43
N ASP A 188 -3.41 -15.17 3.23
CA ASP A 188 -3.26 -16.60 3.55
C ASP A 188 -3.17 -17.38 2.24
N PRO A 189 -1.96 -17.64 1.73
CA PRO A 189 -1.78 -18.35 0.47
C PRO A 189 -2.18 -19.84 0.54
N VAL A 190 -2.19 -20.44 1.74
CA VAL A 190 -2.52 -21.86 1.95
C VAL A 190 -4.02 -22.06 1.73
N ARG A 191 -4.84 -21.20 2.33
CA ARG A 191 -6.31 -21.22 2.15
C ARG A 191 -6.78 -20.47 0.90
N ASN A 192 -5.87 -19.83 0.17
CA ASN A 192 -6.17 -19.02 -1.01
C ASN A 192 -7.14 -17.86 -0.71
N VAL A 193 -6.89 -17.16 0.40
CA VAL A 193 -7.74 -16.08 0.87
C VAL A 193 -6.94 -14.82 1.19
N ILE A 194 -7.62 -13.69 1.10
CA ILE A 194 -7.10 -12.39 1.54
C ILE A 194 -8.05 -11.88 2.62
N TYR A 195 -7.50 -11.53 3.78
CA TYR A 195 -8.25 -10.87 4.84
C TYR A 195 -8.13 -9.36 4.69
N GLY A 196 -9.18 -8.64 5.08
CA GLY A 196 -9.21 -7.18 5.10
C GLY A 196 -9.73 -6.64 6.43
N ALA A 197 -9.10 -5.57 6.92
CA ALA A 197 -9.55 -4.78 8.06
C ALA A 197 -10.38 -3.58 7.59
N GLY A 198 -11.62 -3.53 8.05
CA GLY A 198 -12.61 -2.55 7.62
C GLY A 198 -12.72 -1.33 8.52
N VAL A 199 -12.88 -0.16 7.91
CA VAL A 199 -13.19 1.11 8.59
C VAL A 199 -14.52 1.67 8.08
N PRO A 200 -15.29 2.38 8.92
CA PRO A 200 -14.95 2.81 10.29
C PRO A 200 -15.29 1.78 11.39
N THR A 201 -15.89 0.65 11.05
CA THR A 201 -16.52 -0.25 12.02
C THR A 201 -15.60 -1.33 12.60
N GLY A 202 -14.34 -1.45 12.17
CA GLY A 202 -13.45 -2.53 12.63
C GLY A 202 -13.91 -3.93 12.21
N THR A 203 -14.69 -4.02 11.13
CA THR A 203 -15.18 -5.29 10.58
C THR A 203 -14.04 -6.00 9.85
N ILE A 204 -13.91 -7.30 10.05
CA ILE A 204 -12.98 -8.14 9.31
C ILE A 204 -13.73 -8.82 8.17
N VAL A 205 -13.15 -8.78 6.99
CA VAL A 205 -13.66 -9.47 5.81
C VAL A 205 -12.67 -10.51 5.33
N ARG A 206 -13.17 -11.53 4.63
CA ARG A 206 -12.39 -12.54 3.93
C ARG A 206 -12.78 -12.54 2.46
N TYR A 207 -11.82 -12.38 1.57
CA TYR A 207 -11.97 -12.58 0.14
C TYR A 207 -11.42 -13.95 -0.25
N ASP A 208 -12.30 -14.82 -0.71
CA ASP A 208 -11.94 -16.13 -1.26
C ASP A 208 -11.57 -15.97 -2.74
N VAL A 209 -10.28 -16.14 -3.05
CA VAL A 209 -9.73 -15.87 -4.39
C VAL A 209 -10.21 -16.91 -5.42
N ALA A 210 -10.53 -18.14 -4.98
CA ALA A 210 -10.97 -19.19 -5.89
C ALA A 210 -12.39 -18.94 -6.40
N THR A 211 -13.26 -18.51 -5.50
CA THR A 211 -14.68 -18.25 -5.79
C THR A 211 -14.95 -16.81 -6.21
N GLY A 212 -14.02 -15.90 -5.92
CA GLY A 212 -14.17 -14.47 -6.14
C GLY A 212 -15.21 -13.83 -5.22
N ARG A 213 -15.35 -14.33 -3.98
CA ARG A 213 -16.40 -13.93 -3.04
C ARG A 213 -15.85 -13.36 -1.76
N THR A 214 -16.48 -12.27 -1.32
CA THR A 214 -16.26 -11.62 -0.04
C THR A 214 -17.24 -12.17 0.98
N GLN A 215 -16.70 -12.51 2.14
CA GLN A 215 -17.47 -12.86 3.32
C GLN A 215 -17.18 -11.81 4.39
N ASP A 216 -18.24 -11.20 4.92
CA ASP A 216 -18.17 -10.43 6.15
C ASP A 216 -18.07 -11.41 7.34
N LEU A 217 -16.96 -11.33 8.07
CA LEU A 217 -16.73 -12.19 9.24
C LEU A 217 -17.27 -11.56 10.53
N GLY A 218 -17.65 -10.28 10.50
CA GLY A 218 -18.02 -9.50 11.67
C GLY A 218 -16.83 -8.78 12.30
N ARG A 219 -16.93 -8.46 13.59
CA ARG A 219 -15.90 -7.76 14.37
C ARG A 219 -15.80 -8.37 15.77
N PRO A 220 -14.69 -8.16 16.50
CA PRO A 220 -14.59 -8.57 17.90
C PRO A 220 -15.78 -8.04 18.72
N ALA A 221 -16.38 -8.93 19.53
CA ALA A 221 -17.52 -8.58 20.38
C ALA A 221 -17.16 -7.57 21.49
N SER A 222 -15.86 -7.47 21.81
CA SER A 222 -15.31 -6.48 22.73
C SER A 222 -15.36 -5.05 22.17
N TYR A 223 -15.46 -4.88 20.85
CA TYR A 223 -15.59 -3.54 20.25
C TYR A 223 -17.03 -3.02 20.36
N ARG A 224 -17.35 -2.43 21.51
CA ARG A 224 -18.69 -1.94 21.84
C ARG A 224 -19.05 -0.63 21.13
N GLN A 225 -18.03 0.14 20.75
CA GLN A 225 -18.20 1.40 20.05
C GLN A 225 -18.55 1.18 18.57
N PRO A 226 -19.42 2.02 17.97
CA PRO A 226 -19.79 1.87 16.57
C PRO A 226 -18.58 2.01 15.63
N TYR A 227 -17.61 2.85 16.01
CA TYR A 227 -16.42 3.14 15.22
C TYR A 227 -15.16 2.88 16.00
N VAL A 228 -14.15 2.33 15.33
CA VAL A 228 -12.82 2.05 15.90
C VAL A 228 -11.77 2.34 14.85
N TYR A 229 -10.61 2.80 15.30
CA TYR A 229 -9.46 2.94 14.43
C TYR A 229 -8.82 1.56 14.25
N THR A 230 -8.85 0.99 13.05
CA THR A 230 -8.26 -0.33 12.79
C THR A 230 -6.79 -0.18 12.37
N GLY A 231 -5.90 -1.02 12.89
CA GLY A 231 -4.48 -1.00 12.53
C GLY A 231 -4.25 -1.14 11.02
N ARG A 232 -3.16 -0.55 10.53
CA ARG A 232 -2.80 -0.53 9.11
C ARG A 232 -1.93 -1.73 8.69
N VAL A 233 -1.59 -2.60 9.63
CA VAL A 233 -0.94 -3.90 9.37
C VAL A 233 -1.69 -5.04 10.04
N MET A 234 -1.81 -6.15 9.30
CA MET A 234 -2.34 -7.43 9.76
C MET A 234 -1.38 -8.53 9.31
N TRP A 235 -1.41 -9.68 9.97
CA TRP A 235 -0.62 -10.82 9.54
C TRP A 235 -1.34 -12.15 9.77
N VAL A 236 -0.92 -13.15 9.01
CA VAL A 236 -1.38 -14.53 9.15
C VAL A 236 -0.17 -15.37 9.53
N ASP A 237 -0.31 -16.20 10.56
CA ASP A 237 0.73 -17.16 10.94
C ASP A 237 0.66 -18.44 10.09
N ALA A 238 1.63 -19.35 10.26
CA ALA A 238 1.64 -20.59 9.46
C ALA A 238 0.45 -21.55 9.76
N ARG A 239 -0.35 -21.30 10.79
CA ARG A 239 -1.58 -22.06 11.09
C ARG A 239 -2.78 -21.49 10.32
N GLY A 240 -2.67 -20.28 9.78
CA GLY A 240 -3.77 -19.55 9.16
C GLY A 240 -4.57 -18.69 10.11
N ARG A 241 -4.08 -18.47 11.33
CA ARG A 241 -4.71 -17.54 12.26
C ARG A 241 -4.34 -16.12 11.85
N LEU A 242 -5.36 -15.30 11.69
CA LEU A 242 -5.21 -13.88 11.42
C LEU A 242 -5.02 -13.13 12.74
N TYR A 243 -4.11 -12.17 12.73
CA TYR A 243 -3.84 -11.26 13.83
C TYR A 243 -3.98 -9.81 13.37
N PHE A 244 -4.56 -8.99 14.23
CA PHE A 244 -4.83 -7.58 13.94
C PHE A 244 -4.98 -6.77 15.22
N THR A 245 -4.94 -5.45 15.08
CA THR A 245 -5.05 -4.52 16.21
C THR A 245 -6.03 -3.41 15.87
N ALA A 246 -6.54 -2.74 16.90
CA ALA A 246 -7.33 -1.53 16.77
C ALA A 246 -6.99 -0.58 17.92
N SER A 247 -7.33 0.69 17.76
CA SER A 247 -7.25 1.73 18.79
C SER A 247 -8.57 2.44 18.94
N ASN A 248 -8.80 2.92 20.16
CA ASN A 248 -9.78 3.94 20.46
C ASN A 248 -9.31 4.70 21.70
N TRP A 249 -9.46 6.03 21.69
CA TRP A 249 -9.10 6.89 22.82
C TRP A 249 -10.06 6.73 24.01
N ASP A 250 -11.28 6.23 23.78
CA ASP A 250 -12.32 6.12 24.81
C ASP A 250 -12.25 4.81 25.61
N GLU A 251 -11.74 3.72 25.02
CA GLU A 251 -11.71 2.38 25.62
C GLU A 251 -10.34 1.70 25.47
N PRO A 252 -9.24 2.28 25.99
CA PRO A 252 -7.89 1.75 25.73
C PRO A 252 -7.70 0.30 26.18
N ALA A 253 -8.36 -0.16 27.24
CA ALA A 253 -8.27 -1.54 27.72
C ALA A 253 -8.84 -2.61 26.75
N VAL A 254 -9.71 -2.20 25.81
CA VAL A 254 -10.22 -3.07 24.73
C VAL A 254 -9.20 -3.18 23.58
N HIS A 255 -8.32 -2.20 23.47
CA HIS A 255 -7.49 -1.93 22.30
C HIS A 255 -5.99 -2.06 22.59
N ASP A 256 -5.60 -2.27 23.83
CA ASP A 256 -4.20 -2.38 24.27
C ASP A 256 -3.58 -3.75 24.04
N HIS A 257 -4.15 -4.58 23.17
CA HIS A 257 -3.67 -5.93 22.89
C HIS A 257 -4.03 -6.39 21.47
N VAL A 258 -3.46 -7.54 21.09
CA VAL A 258 -3.67 -8.14 19.77
C VAL A 258 -4.97 -8.95 19.74
N HIS A 259 -5.76 -8.75 18.69
CA HIS A 259 -6.97 -9.49 18.38
C HIS A 259 -6.67 -10.56 17.33
N THR A 260 -7.49 -11.62 17.31
CA THR A 260 -7.31 -12.75 16.40
C THR A 260 -8.60 -13.17 15.72
N TYR A 261 -8.46 -13.76 14.55
CA TYR A 261 -9.51 -14.55 13.90
C TYR A 261 -8.93 -15.90 13.49
N ASP A 262 -9.51 -16.95 14.03
CA ASP A 262 -9.21 -18.33 13.66
C ASP A 262 -10.33 -18.86 12.73
N PRO A 263 -10.00 -19.39 11.54
CA PRO A 263 -11.02 -19.92 10.62
C PRO A 263 -11.87 -21.05 11.21
N GLU A 264 -11.38 -21.75 12.23
CA GLU A 264 -12.09 -22.88 12.86
C GLU A 264 -12.92 -22.43 14.07
N THR A 265 -12.40 -21.49 14.87
CA THR A 265 -13.02 -21.10 16.15
C THR A 265 -13.61 -19.68 16.18
N GLY A 266 -13.36 -18.86 15.16
CA GLY A 266 -13.82 -17.48 15.08
C GLY A 266 -12.90 -16.48 15.81
N PHE A 267 -13.47 -15.35 16.24
CA PHE A 267 -12.72 -14.29 16.91
C PHE A 267 -12.20 -14.70 18.29
N GLY A 268 -11.00 -14.20 18.63
CA GLY A 268 -10.39 -14.33 19.95
C GLY A 268 -9.43 -13.19 20.24
N GLU A 269 -8.82 -13.20 21.42
CA GLU A 269 -7.95 -12.13 21.93
C GLU A 269 -6.68 -12.71 22.54
N GLU A 270 -5.55 -12.05 22.33
CA GLU A 270 -4.27 -12.35 22.98
C GLU A 270 -4.00 -11.25 24.02
N THR A 271 -4.74 -11.29 25.15
CA THR A 271 -4.76 -10.20 26.15
C THR A 271 -3.40 -9.90 26.80
N GLU A 272 -2.46 -10.84 26.75
CA GLU A 272 -1.10 -10.66 27.27
C GLU A 272 -0.15 -10.01 26.23
N TRP A 273 -0.56 -9.91 24.97
CA TRP A 273 0.22 -9.29 23.90
C TRP A 273 -0.02 -7.78 23.86
N ARG A 274 0.46 -7.12 24.91
CA ARG A 274 0.15 -5.70 25.17
C ARG A 274 0.80 -4.76 24.14
N LEU A 275 0.02 -3.76 23.75
CA LEU A 275 0.42 -2.61 22.94
C LEU A 275 0.65 -1.41 23.85
N LYS A 276 1.76 -0.71 23.67
CA LYS A 276 2.07 0.50 24.43
C LYS A 276 1.08 1.60 24.07
N ASP A 277 0.63 2.31 25.10
CA ASP A 277 -0.35 3.40 25.01
C ASP A 277 -1.68 3.05 24.32
N GLY A 278 -2.01 1.76 24.15
CA GLY A 278 -3.20 1.34 23.40
C GLY A 278 -3.12 1.64 21.90
N MET A 279 -1.92 1.79 21.35
CA MET A 279 -1.69 2.14 19.94
C MET A 279 -1.75 0.91 19.03
N ALA A 280 -2.58 1.00 18.00
CA ALA A 280 -2.69 0.01 16.94
C ALA A 280 -1.40 -0.02 16.14
N LEU A 281 -1.10 -1.20 15.58
CA LEU A 281 0.03 -1.38 14.69
C LEU A 281 -0.26 -0.74 13.34
N GLU A 282 0.75 -0.09 12.81
CA GLU A 282 0.65 0.79 11.63
C GLU A 282 1.46 0.24 10.47
N THR A 283 2.62 -0.31 10.82
CA THR A 283 3.57 -0.82 9.86
C THR A 283 4.18 -2.11 10.40
N GLY A 284 4.68 -2.95 9.50
CA GLY A 284 5.43 -4.10 9.92
C GLY A 284 5.76 -5.05 8.80
N GLN A 285 6.60 -6.02 9.11
CA GLN A 285 7.12 -6.94 8.13
C GLN A 285 7.30 -8.31 8.75
N CYS A 286 6.71 -9.31 8.09
CA CYS A 286 6.83 -10.71 8.46
C CYS A 286 7.88 -11.40 7.60
N ARG A 287 8.47 -12.46 8.16
CA ARG A 287 9.47 -13.30 7.51
C ARG A 287 9.03 -14.75 7.55
N GLU A 288 9.56 -15.53 6.61
CA GLU A 288 9.38 -16.98 6.56
C GLU A 288 7.90 -17.41 6.61
N GLY A 289 7.04 -16.73 5.85
CA GLY A 289 5.60 -17.04 5.81
C GLY A 289 4.86 -16.73 7.11
N GLY A 290 5.31 -15.72 7.87
CA GLY A 290 4.63 -15.28 9.10
C GLY A 290 5.13 -15.95 10.37
N ARG A 291 6.23 -16.73 10.33
CA ARG A 291 6.78 -17.38 11.54
C ARG A 291 7.35 -16.40 12.55
N TRP A 292 7.82 -15.26 12.09
CA TRP A 292 8.15 -14.13 12.96
C TRP A 292 7.96 -12.83 12.21
N CYS A 293 7.65 -11.78 12.95
CA CYS A 293 7.37 -10.46 12.40
C CYS A 293 7.89 -9.37 13.32
N VAL A 294 8.16 -8.20 12.76
CA VAL A 294 8.46 -6.98 13.52
C VAL A 294 7.48 -5.90 13.10
N PHE A 295 6.92 -5.20 14.07
CA PHE A 295 5.88 -4.20 13.87
C PHE A 295 6.25 -2.87 14.51
N GLY A 296 5.67 -1.79 13.99
CA GLY A 296 5.73 -0.44 14.53
C GLY A 296 4.33 0.18 14.61
N ASP A 297 4.10 1.02 15.62
CA ASP A 297 2.97 1.93 15.68
C ASP A 297 3.36 3.38 15.34
N ASP A 298 2.39 4.28 15.28
CA ASP A 298 2.59 5.70 14.96
C ASP A 298 3.48 6.47 15.94
N ARG A 299 3.73 5.90 17.12
CA ARG A 299 4.61 6.50 18.14
C ARG A 299 6.01 5.91 18.12
N GLY A 300 6.29 5.00 17.19
CA GLY A 300 7.59 4.37 17.04
C GLY A 300 7.85 3.28 18.08
N HIS A 301 6.83 2.75 18.76
CA HIS A 301 7.01 1.55 19.56
C HIS A 301 7.22 0.34 18.64
N ILE A 302 8.22 -0.47 18.96
CA ILE A 302 8.63 -1.60 18.15
C ILE A 302 8.33 -2.91 18.88
N TYR A 303 7.71 -3.84 18.17
CA TYR A 303 7.31 -5.14 18.72
C TYR A 303 7.81 -6.28 17.85
N ARG A 304 8.01 -7.44 18.47
CA ARG A 304 8.32 -8.70 17.79
C ARG A 304 7.28 -9.74 18.12
N PHE A 305 6.80 -10.39 17.07
CA PHE A 305 6.03 -11.63 17.15
C PHE A 305 6.93 -12.81 16.79
N ASP A 306 6.85 -13.88 17.57
CA ASP A 306 7.47 -15.17 17.28
C ASP A 306 6.44 -16.29 17.39
N GLN A 307 6.14 -16.95 16.27
CA GLN A 307 5.13 -18.00 16.21
C GLN A 307 5.55 -19.25 16.98
N ALA A 308 6.83 -19.65 16.89
CA ALA A 308 7.31 -20.90 17.49
C ALA A 308 7.28 -20.81 19.02
N ALA A 309 7.64 -19.65 19.55
CA ALA A 309 7.54 -19.36 20.98
C ALA A 309 6.14 -18.92 21.43
N HIS A 310 5.22 -18.65 20.49
CA HIS A 310 3.93 -17.98 20.73
C HIS A 310 4.12 -16.72 21.60
N ALA A 311 5.09 -15.90 21.21
CA ALA A 311 5.58 -14.80 22.02
C ALA A 311 5.36 -13.44 21.35
N TRP A 312 5.03 -12.47 22.18
CA TRP A 312 4.97 -11.05 21.85
C TRP A 312 5.97 -10.30 22.73
N THR A 313 6.86 -9.54 22.12
CA THR A 313 7.94 -8.83 22.83
C THR A 313 7.98 -7.38 22.40
N TYR A 314 7.88 -6.47 23.37
CA TYR A 314 8.18 -5.06 23.16
C TYR A 314 9.70 -4.87 23.14
N LEU A 315 10.23 -4.31 22.06
CA LEU A 315 11.67 -4.14 21.81
C LEU A 315 12.19 -2.75 22.18
N GLY A 316 11.30 -1.76 22.33
CA GLY A 316 11.65 -0.38 22.64
C GLY A 316 10.90 0.62 21.78
N GLN A 317 11.25 1.90 21.92
CA GLN A 317 10.68 3.01 21.16
C GLN A 317 11.79 3.71 20.39
N VAL A 318 11.49 4.18 19.19
CA VAL A 318 12.43 4.97 18.39
C VAL A 318 12.64 6.34 19.06
N GLU A 319 13.89 6.61 19.46
CA GLU A 319 14.25 7.85 20.15
C GLU A 319 14.74 8.91 19.15
N THR A 320 13.96 9.97 18.98
CA THR A 320 14.27 11.09 18.05
C THR A 320 14.55 12.41 18.76
N GLY A 321 14.36 12.47 20.08
CA GLY A 321 14.38 13.71 20.85
C GLY A 321 13.18 14.62 20.62
N ARG A 322 12.15 14.14 19.88
CA ARG A 322 10.88 14.83 19.65
C ARG A 322 9.73 14.09 20.32
N LYS A 323 8.64 14.81 20.59
CA LYS A 323 7.39 14.21 21.05
C LYS A 323 6.86 13.27 19.97
N ALA A 324 6.54 12.03 20.32
CA ALA A 324 5.92 11.08 19.40
C ALA A 324 4.39 11.29 19.30
N GLY A 325 3.83 11.05 18.12
CA GLY A 325 2.41 11.18 17.81
C GLY A 325 1.99 12.57 17.35
N TRP A 326 0.68 12.79 17.30
CA TRP A 326 0.05 14.03 16.84
C TRP A 326 0.61 15.26 17.57
N ASP A 327 0.91 16.32 16.81
CA ASP A 327 1.67 17.52 17.19
C ASP A 327 3.19 17.34 17.41
N GLY A 328 3.75 16.22 16.96
CA GLY A 328 5.18 15.94 17.03
C GLY A 328 5.68 15.20 15.79
N VAL A 329 6.20 13.99 15.98
CA VAL A 329 6.62 13.10 14.88
C VAL A 329 5.85 11.78 14.89
N GLU A 330 5.48 11.32 13.70
CA GLU A 330 4.78 10.05 13.46
C GLU A 330 5.64 9.10 12.62
N PHE A 331 5.38 7.79 12.71
CA PHE A 331 6.21 6.75 12.09
C PHE A 331 5.40 5.86 11.13
N TRP A 332 5.31 6.29 9.86
CA TRP A 332 4.59 5.55 8.80
C TRP A 332 5.50 4.86 7.77
N LEU A 333 6.82 5.02 7.92
CA LEU A 333 7.84 4.31 7.16
C LEU A 333 8.47 3.23 8.04
N PHE A 334 8.50 2.00 7.55
CA PHE A 334 9.13 0.88 8.25
C PHE A 334 9.71 -0.15 7.30
N ALA A 335 11.03 -0.36 7.35
CA ALA A 335 11.70 -1.37 6.54
C ALA A 335 12.61 -2.24 7.41
N LEU A 336 12.19 -3.49 7.66
CA LEU A 336 13.00 -4.47 8.38
C LEU A 336 14.19 -4.88 7.52
N ALA A 337 15.40 -4.66 8.02
CA ALA A 337 16.63 -5.01 7.32
C ALA A 337 16.63 -6.52 6.94
N PRO A 338 17.25 -6.90 5.81
CA PRO A 338 17.26 -8.29 5.36
C PRO A 338 17.87 -9.28 6.37
N ASP A 339 18.82 -8.82 7.19
CA ASP A 339 19.45 -9.61 8.25
C ASP A 339 18.59 -9.76 9.52
N GLY A 340 17.45 -9.08 9.60
CA GLY A 340 16.54 -9.11 10.73
C GLY A 340 17.08 -8.48 12.01
N LYS A 341 18.16 -7.70 11.95
CA LYS A 341 18.81 -7.11 13.14
C LYS A 341 18.38 -5.69 13.44
N SER A 342 17.84 -4.99 12.45
CA SER A 342 17.46 -3.59 12.59
C SER A 342 16.27 -3.25 11.71
N VAL A 343 15.61 -2.13 12.01
CA VAL A 343 14.56 -1.55 11.17
C VAL A 343 14.96 -0.14 10.77
N TYR A 344 14.69 0.23 9.52
CA TYR A 344 14.75 1.60 9.05
C TYR A 344 13.36 2.24 9.23
N VAL A 345 13.34 3.41 9.83
CA VAL A 345 12.10 4.18 10.06
C VAL A 345 12.35 5.63 9.71
N ALA A 346 11.30 6.36 9.38
CA ALA A 346 11.40 7.80 9.18
C ALA A 346 10.29 8.55 9.91
N THR A 347 10.62 9.75 10.35
CA THR A 347 9.68 10.67 10.99
C THR A 347 8.89 11.42 9.94
N SER A 348 7.57 11.43 10.09
CA SER A 348 6.63 12.33 9.42
C SER A 348 6.19 13.43 10.37
N THR A 349 5.87 14.60 9.84
CA THR A 349 5.42 15.78 10.61
C THR A 349 4.17 16.33 9.96
N SER A 350 3.06 16.40 10.69
CA SER A 350 1.76 16.92 10.20
C SER A 350 1.37 18.17 10.98
N PRO A 351 0.72 19.19 10.37
CA PRO A 351 0.25 19.26 8.98
C PRO A 351 1.20 20.05 8.06
N ARG A 352 2.47 20.25 8.44
CA ARG A 352 3.42 21.08 7.68
C ARG A 352 4.82 20.47 7.70
N PRO A 353 5.66 20.81 6.70
CA PRO A 353 7.07 20.47 6.72
C PRO A 353 7.81 21.00 7.95
N SER A 354 8.71 20.17 8.47
CA SER A 354 9.66 20.49 9.52
C SER A 354 11.02 19.86 9.20
N GLU A 355 12.08 20.45 9.76
CA GLU A 355 13.43 19.89 9.79
C GLU A 355 13.53 18.57 10.60
N ASP A 356 12.46 18.23 11.32
CA ASP A 356 12.36 17.02 12.14
C ASP A 356 12.14 15.74 11.32
N THR A 357 11.95 15.86 10.00
CA THR A 357 11.83 14.72 9.07
C THR A 357 13.21 14.11 8.78
N ALA A 358 13.43 12.88 9.23
CA ALA A 358 14.71 12.21 9.12
C ALA A 358 14.56 10.69 9.02
N LEU A 359 15.57 10.06 8.42
CA LEU A 359 15.70 8.61 8.37
C LEU A 359 16.54 8.14 9.55
N TYR A 360 16.07 7.08 10.22
CA TYR A 360 16.68 6.47 11.37
C TYR A 360 16.85 4.96 11.15
N GLN A 361 17.81 4.38 11.88
CA GLN A 361 17.95 2.95 12.06
C GLN A 361 17.73 2.63 13.54
N PHE A 362 16.88 1.65 13.84
CA PHE A 362 16.67 1.13 15.18
C PHE A 362 17.22 -0.29 15.27
N ASP A 363 18.11 -0.54 16.23
CA ASP A 363 18.71 -1.85 16.47
C ASP A 363 17.78 -2.70 17.34
N LEU A 364 17.35 -3.85 16.82
CA LEU A 364 16.33 -4.69 17.46
C LEU A 364 16.84 -5.47 18.68
N ALA A 365 18.16 -5.57 18.87
CA ALA A 365 18.75 -6.28 19.99
C ALA A 365 19.00 -5.35 21.20
N THR A 366 19.38 -4.11 20.92
CA THR A 366 19.81 -3.13 21.93
C THR A 366 18.78 -2.04 22.20
N GLY A 367 17.80 -1.88 21.30
CA GLY A 367 16.82 -0.79 21.36
C GLY A 367 17.40 0.58 21.01
N ARG A 368 18.63 0.65 20.48
CA ARG A 368 19.29 1.92 20.17
C ARG A 368 18.81 2.49 18.85
N THR A 369 18.50 3.78 18.84
CA THR A 369 18.21 4.56 17.63
C THR A 369 19.44 5.33 17.15
N GLN A 370 19.72 5.22 15.86
CA GLN A 370 20.72 6.03 15.17
C GLN A 370 20.02 6.87 14.09
N ARG A 371 20.16 8.19 14.17
CA ARG A 371 19.79 9.08 13.06
C ARG A 371 20.80 8.91 11.92
N LEU A 372 20.32 8.68 10.70
CA LEU A 372 21.17 8.55 9.52
C LEU A 372 21.34 9.89 8.82
N CYS A 373 20.24 10.51 8.38
CA CYS A 373 20.24 11.80 7.70
C CYS A 373 18.83 12.43 7.75
N ALA A 374 18.70 13.72 7.46
CA ALA A 374 17.43 14.32 7.12
C ALA A 374 16.91 13.73 5.80
N LEU A 375 15.61 13.73 5.59
CA LEU A 375 15.06 13.22 4.32
C LEU A 375 15.36 14.14 3.14
N SER A 376 15.44 15.46 3.37
CA SER A 376 15.88 16.44 2.38
C SER A 376 17.34 16.28 1.95
N GLU A 377 18.18 15.59 2.74
CA GLU A 377 19.55 15.26 2.36
C GLU A 377 19.60 14.09 1.35
N LEU A 378 18.59 13.21 1.32
CA LEU A 378 18.52 12.17 0.29
C LEU A 378 18.36 12.80 -1.11
N ASP A 379 17.51 13.83 -1.22
CA ASP A 379 17.30 14.66 -2.40
C ASP A 379 16.55 15.96 -2.06
N PRO A 380 16.93 17.12 -2.62
CA PRO A 380 16.25 18.40 -2.37
C PRO A 380 14.75 18.42 -2.72
N ALA A 381 14.28 17.56 -3.66
CA ALA A 381 12.87 17.46 -3.99
C ALA A 381 12.00 17.00 -2.80
N LEU A 382 12.61 16.34 -1.81
CA LEU A 382 11.94 15.90 -0.59
C LEU A 382 11.77 17.02 0.45
N ALA A 383 12.38 18.21 0.27
CA ALA A 383 12.37 19.28 1.27
C ALA A 383 10.96 19.82 1.62
N HIS A 384 10.00 19.66 0.72
CA HIS A 384 8.60 20.07 0.93
C HIS A 384 7.68 18.91 1.29
N SER A 385 8.18 17.67 1.26
CA SER A 385 7.45 16.51 1.74
C SER A 385 7.59 16.41 3.25
N HIS A 386 6.49 16.06 3.92
CA HIS A 386 6.45 15.94 5.37
C HIS A 386 5.70 14.71 5.86
N ILE A 387 5.11 13.97 4.93
CA ILE A 387 4.50 12.68 5.16
C ILE A 387 5.31 11.65 4.38
N HIS A 388 5.81 10.63 5.09
CA HIS A 388 6.67 9.60 4.56
C HIS A 388 6.14 8.23 4.95
N THR A 389 5.67 7.46 3.97
CA THR A 389 4.97 6.20 4.25
C THR A 389 5.51 5.05 3.41
N GLY A 390 5.36 3.84 3.92
CA GLY A 390 5.68 2.62 3.20
C GLY A 390 6.30 1.58 4.10
N TYR A 391 5.92 0.33 3.88
CA TYR A 391 6.49 -0.78 4.63
C TYR A 391 6.50 -2.06 3.81
N ASP A 392 7.42 -2.97 4.14
CA ASP A 392 7.57 -4.27 3.44
C ASP A 392 7.64 -4.12 1.90
N ALA A 393 8.41 -3.13 1.45
CA ALA A 393 8.65 -2.83 0.04
C ALA A 393 10.15 -2.91 -0.24
N TRP A 394 10.62 -4.11 -0.55
CA TRP A 394 12.02 -4.39 -0.87
C TRP A 394 12.14 -4.99 -2.26
N ASP A 395 13.20 -4.64 -2.96
CA ASP A 395 13.56 -5.36 -4.18
C ASP A 395 14.53 -6.52 -3.93
N ALA A 396 14.78 -7.30 -4.97
CA ALA A 396 15.67 -8.45 -4.92
C ALA A 396 17.15 -8.09 -4.67
N GLN A 397 17.51 -6.80 -4.71
CA GLN A 397 18.86 -6.32 -4.41
C GLN A 397 19.00 -5.83 -2.96
N GLY A 398 17.95 -5.93 -2.15
CA GLY A 398 18.00 -5.46 -0.76
C GLY A 398 17.96 -3.94 -0.67
N ARG A 399 17.20 -3.28 -1.54
CA ARG A 399 16.91 -1.84 -1.47
C ARG A 399 15.44 -1.66 -1.08
N PHE A 400 15.15 -0.74 -0.17
CA PHE A 400 13.79 -0.49 0.30
C PHE A 400 13.19 0.76 -0.34
N TYR A 401 11.86 0.81 -0.40
CA TYR A 401 11.10 1.83 -1.09
C TYR A 401 10.06 2.48 -0.16
N PHE A 402 9.84 3.77 -0.33
CA PHE A 402 8.82 4.53 0.39
C PHE A 402 8.32 5.71 -0.45
N THR A 403 7.17 6.26 -0.07
CA THR A 403 6.59 7.45 -0.69
C THR A 403 6.69 8.66 0.22
N SER A 404 6.80 9.83 -0.40
CA SER A 404 6.88 11.13 0.25
C SER A 404 5.93 12.10 -0.43
N PHE A 405 5.17 12.86 0.36
CA PHE A 405 4.26 13.88 -0.16
C PHE A 405 4.02 14.97 0.89
N GLY A 406 3.38 16.06 0.47
CA GLY A 406 2.95 17.15 1.33
C GLY A 406 1.45 17.38 1.23
N TYR A 407 0.83 17.68 2.38
CA TYR A 407 -0.55 18.13 2.48
C TYR A 407 -0.58 19.49 3.21
N PRO A 408 -1.36 20.50 2.77
CA PRO A 408 -2.37 20.48 1.71
C PRO A 408 -1.86 20.92 0.33
N ASP A 409 -0.54 21.05 0.12
CA ASP A 409 0.04 21.66 -1.09
C ASP A 409 -0.20 20.89 -2.40
N GLU A 410 -0.93 19.76 -2.34
CA GLU A 410 -1.31 18.87 -3.46
C GLU A 410 -0.16 18.52 -4.41
N SER A 411 1.09 18.57 -3.94
CA SER A 411 2.27 18.24 -4.75
C SER A 411 2.27 16.77 -5.15
N ALA A 412 2.72 16.47 -6.37
CA ALA A 412 2.89 15.09 -6.83
C ALA A 412 3.68 14.23 -5.83
N VAL A 413 3.20 12.99 -5.60
CA VAL A 413 3.88 12.01 -4.75
C VAL A 413 5.25 11.67 -5.33
N LEU A 414 6.25 11.64 -4.46
CA LEU A 414 7.59 11.17 -4.76
C LEU A 414 7.78 9.75 -4.23
N VAL A 415 8.36 8.86 -5.03
CA VAL A 415 8.79 7.53 -4.60
C VAL A 415 10.31 7.56 -4.43
N SER A 416 10.81 7.05 -3.32
CA SER A 416 12.24 6.97 -3.02
C SER A 416 12.67 5.52 -2.84
N ARG A 417 13.79 5.15 -3.44
CA ARG A 417 14.54 3.92 -3.20
C ARG A 417 15.79 4.25 -2.40
N VAL A 418 16.09 3.41 -1.41
CA VAL A 418 17.32 3.50 -0.62
C VAL A 418 18.03 2.14 -0.63
N ASP A 419 19.27 2.14 -1.09
CA ASP A 419 20.25 1.10 -0.80
C ASP A 419 20.91 1.44 0.56
N PRO A 420 20.57 0.74 1.64
CA PRO A 420 21.06 1.08 2.97
C PRO A 420 22.56 0.86 3.14
N VAL A 421 23.18 -0.02 2.35
CA VAL A 421 24.62 -0.29 2.43
C VAL A 421 25.39 0.88 1.82
N GLN A 422 25.00 1.28 0.61
CA GLN A 422 25.63 2.41 -0.08
C GLN A 422 25.40 3.73 0.65
N LEU A 423 24.18 3.97 1.14
CA LEU A 423 23.85 5.18 1.89
C LEU A 423 24.75 5.35 3.12
N LYS A 424 24.86 4.30 3.95
CA LYS A 424 25.70 4.34 5.16
C LYS A 424 27.18 4.51 4.84
N ALA A 425 27.68 3.89 3.77
CA ALA A 425 29.06 4.06 3.33
C ALA A 425 29.35 5.52 2.91
N ASP A 426 28.42 6.16 2.19
CA ASP A 426 28.57 7.56 1.80
C ASP A 426 28.50 8.51 3.00
N LEU A 427 27.58 8.28 3.94
CA LEU A 427 27.47 9.07 5.17
C LEU A 427 28.75 8.98 6.01
N ALA A 428 29.32 7.79 6.18
CA ALA A 428 30.58 7.61 6.90
C ALA A 428 31.73 8.38 6.23
N ARG A 429 31.88 8.24 4.90
CA ARG A 429 32.89 8.95 4.12
C ARG A 429 32.75 10.47 4.24
N ARG A 430 31.54 11.00 4.20
CA ARG A 430 31.28 12.45 4.35
C ARG A 430 31.59 12.95 5.75
N ALA A 431 31.32 12.15 6.79
CA ALA A 431 31.69 12.48 8.16
C ALA A 431 33.22 12.58 8.31
N GLU A 432 33.97 11.61 7.76
CA GLU A 432 35.44 11.63 7.76
C GLU A 432 36.02 12.86 7.05
N LEU A 433 35.44 13.27 5.91
CA LEU A 433 35.87 14.46 5.18
C LEU A 433 35.65 15.75 6.00
N ARG A 434 34.46 15.89 6.60
CA ARG A 434 34.13 17.03 7.46
C ARG A 434 35.07 17.13 8.67
N ASP A 435 35.38 16.01 9.31
CA ASP A 435 36.29 15.95 10.46
C ASP A 435 37.74 16.26 10.04
N ALA A 436 38.09 15.99 8.78
CA ALA A 436 39.38 16.35 8.18
C ALA A 436 39.45 17.82 7.69
N GLY A 437 38.40 18.62 7.86
CA GLY A 437 38.33 20.02 7.42
C GLY A 437 38.31 20.18 5.89
N LYS A 438 37.84 19.16 5.17
CA LYS A 438 37.67 19.14 3.71
C LYS A 438 36.19 19.10 3.36
#